data_AF-A0A2T5V507-F1
#
_entry.id   AF-A0A2T5V507-F1
#
_cell.length_a   1.000
_cell.length_b   1.000
_cell.length_c   1.000
_cell.angle_alpha   90.00
_cell.angle_beta   90.00
_cell.angle_gamma   90.00
#
_symmetry.space_group_name_H-M   'P 1'
#
loop_
_entity.id
_entity.type
_entity.pdbx_description
1 polymer ?
#
loop_
_entity_poly.entity_id
_entity_poly.type
_entity_poly.pdbx_seq_one_letter_code
_entity_poly.pdbx_strand_id
1 'polypeptide(L)'
;MELVPESRFGALHTGLRLKNDIDRSVLITRPSPLTNRSYICRRLPPGEAIVLSLFNGRRRVADVIDLWAVITDTDRPNAAGQVQALLDFYTTGERQAEDIFRLSDEPIDDAVDYEPSDFIMDARTVNLTERRLRIPCNVYYLTTLYCPQDCVYCYAKVRKDREANLLPVERVEEIVHELASLGVESLQFSGGDALARPGIFRIIRSVYEAGMVADIPTKIGLGPRKARMLRDIGVETVQFSLDCVDPETMDYMVGVRDYHLRAFRALHHLREAGLRVRINTVVTPHNATLARDLIRFAGEMGNVFRLQFSAYGRSLFRHKDTLFATDADIAQVERMALELQEDYPHMDISVGGGALAPASDPEQRELEWTRRAFCTADRDSFVLLPDGRVTVCEELYDHPAFIIGDLRRQSVMEMWNSALAEGLLHPIQTDVPDGPCANCEYFSECNANRGRCWRDVLKSYGWNKPFYPDPRCPRAPHGNRLG
;
A
#
# COMPACT_ATOMS: atom_id res chain seq x y z
N MET A 1 -23.21 20.00 22.19
CA MET A 1 -22.68 18.71 21.70
C MET A 1 -23.44 17.62 22.42
N GLU A 2 -24.08 16.74 21.69
CA GLU A 2 -24.91 15.69 22.28
C GLU A 2 -23.99 14.53 22.71
N LEU A 3 -24.11 14.09 23.97
CA LEU A 3 -23.28 12.99 24.50
C LEU A 3 -23.72 11.66 23.88
N VAL A 4 -22.78 10.74 23.67
CA VAL A 4 -23.11 9.38 23.22
C VAL A 4 -23.90 8.67 24.32
N PRO A 5 -25.08 8.09 24.03
CA PRO A 5 -25.88 7.43 25.06
C PRO A 5 -25.14 6.26 25.71
N GLU A 6 -25.14 6.20 27.05
CA GLU A 6 -24.43 5.16 27.81
C GLU A 6 -24.98 3.73 27.53
N SER A 7 -26.20 3.63 27.00
CA SER A 7 -26.83 2.36 26.62
C SER A 7 -26.28 1.73 25.35
N ARG A 8 -25.54 2.47 24.50
CA ARG A 8 -25.04 1.99 23.21
C ARG A 8 -23.88 1.03 23.38
N PHE A 9 -23.80 0.02 22.52
CA PHE A 9 -22.61 -0.79 22.31
C PHE A 9 -21.62 -0.05 21.41
N GLY A 10 -20.33 -0.23 21.65
CA GLY A 10 -19.26 0.41 20.88
C GLY A 10 -18.21 -0.60 20.40
N ALA A 11 -17.66 -0.34 19.21
CA ALA A 11 -16.53 -1.08 18.67
C ALA A 11 -15.76 -0.26 17.64
N LEU A 12 -14.45 -0.50 17.50
CA LEU A 12 -13.71 -0.02 16.33
C LEU A 12 -14.29 -0.62 15.03
N HIS A 13 -14.22 0.15 13.95
CA HIS A 13 -14.60 -0.32 12.63
C HIS A 13 -13.69 -1.48 12.18
N THR A 14 -14.25 -2.54 11.58
CA THR A 14 -13.50 -3.76 11.19
C THR A 14 -12.42 -3.54 10.14
N GLY A 15 -12.50 -2.42 9.42
CA GLY A 15 -11.47 -1.91 8.51
C GLY A 15 -10.27 -1.22 9.19
N LEU A 16 -10.21 -1.20 10.52
CA LEU A 16 -9.11 -0.65 11.30
C LEU A 16 -8.53 -1.69 12.27
N ARG A 17 -7.28 -1.48 12.67
CA ARG A 17 -6.65 -2.21 13.78
C ARG A 17 -5.98 -1.30 14.76
N LEU A 18 -6.20 -1.60 16.02
CA LEU A 18 -5.41 -1.08 17.12
C LEU A 18 -4.24 -2.04 17.37
N LYS A 19 -3.00 -1.53 17.37
CA LYS A 19 -1.78 -2.32 17.54
C LYS A 19 -0.85 -1.70 18.59
N ASN A 20 -0.18 -2.54 19.36
CA ASN A 20 1.01 -2.17 20.12
C ASN A 20 2.20 -2.11 19.14
N ASP A 21 2.87 -0.97 19.08
CA ASP A 21 4.06 -0.71 18.26
C ASP A 21 5.30 -0.50 19.16
N ILE A 22 5.40 -1.31 20.21
CA ILE A 22 6.45 -1.38 21.23
C ILE A 22 6.49 -0.18 22.18
N ASP A 23 6.71 1.02 21.66
CA ASP A 23 6.88 2.26 22.42
C ASP A 23 5.76 3.28 22.16
N ARG A 24 4.66 2.81 21.54
CA ARG A 24 3.42 3.56 21.29
C ARG A 24 2.31 2.60 20.90
N SER A 25 1.08 3.11 20.88
CA SER A 25 -0.05 2.41 20.25
C SER A 25 -0.36 3.07 18.92
N VAL A 26 -0.82 2.29 17.94
CA VAL A 26 -1.22 2.80 16.63
C VAL A 26 -2.58 2.29 16.20
N LEU A 27 -3.37 3.17 15.59
CA LEU A 27 -4.59 2.84 14.87
C LEU A 27 -4.31 2.92 13.38
N ILE A 28 -4.37 1.77 12.71
CA ILE A 28 -4.02 1.63 11.30
C ILE A 28 -5.21 1.16 10.47
N THR A 29 -5.26 1.57 9.20
CA THR A 29 -6.18 0.99 8.22
C THR A 29 -5.75 -0.41 7.84
N ARG A 30 -6.68 -1.37 8.01
CA ARG A 30 -6.51 -2.71 7.50
C ARG A 30 -6.51 -2.68 5.97
N PRO A 31 -5.45 -3.15 5.31
CA PRO A 31 -5.43 -3.25 3.85
C PRO A 31 -6.59 -4.12 3.38
N SER A 32 -7.23 -3.71 2.29
CA SER A 32 -8.34 -4.45 1.68
C SER A 32 -8.22 -4.40 0.17
N PRO A 33 -8.18 -5.55 -0.52
CA PRO A 33 -8.24 -5.58 -1.98
C PRO A 33 -9.55 -5.00 -2.54
N LEU A 34 -10.61 -4.99 -1.74
CA LEU A 34 -11.95 -4.58 -2.15
C LEU A 34 -12.18 -3.07 -2.05
N THR A 35 -11.71 -2.45 -0.97
CA THR A 35 -12.07 -1.06 -0.61
C THR A 35 -10.86 -0.14 -0.68
N ASN A 36 -11.02 1.04 -1.27
CA ASN A 36 -9.97 2.06 -1.32
C ASN A 36 -10.06 3.03 -0.13
N ARG A 37 -10.04 2.51 1.10
CA ARG A 37 -10.08 3.34 2.31
C ARG A 37 -8.82 4.21 2.37
N SER A 38 -8.98 5.47 2.79
CA SER A 38 -7.83 6.32 3.08
C SER A 38 -6.95 5.63 4.11
N TYR A 39 -5.64 5.56 3.83
CA TYR A 39 -4.70 4.97 4.76
C TYR A 39 -4.58 5.85 6.01
N ILE A 40 -5.08 5.34 7.13
CA ILE A 40 -4.93 5.91 8.46
C ILE A 40 -3.76 5.20 9.12
N CYS A 41 -2.87 5.98 9.73
CA CYS A 41 -1.83 5.51 10.63
C CYS A 41 -1.68 6.55 11.74
N ARG A 42 -2.53 6.44 12.76
CA ARG A 42 -2.58 7.38 13.89
C ARG A 42 -1.82 6.81 15.07
N ARG A 43 -0.94 7.61 15.66
CA ARG A 43 -0.24 7.27 16.91
C ARG A 43 -1.12 7.73 18.07
N LEU A 44 -1.32 6.85 19.03
CA LEU A 44 -2.24 7.04 20.14
C LEU A 44 -1.46 7.04 21.46
N PRO A 45 -1.76 7.98 22.38
CA PRO A 45 -1.36 7.86 23.77
C PRO A 45 -1.88 6.53 24.37
N PRO A 46 -1.17 5.93 25.34
CA PRO A 46 -1.58 4.65 25.95
C PRO A 46 -3.02 4.66 26.48
N GLY A 47 -3.43 5.73 27.17
CA GLY A 47 -4.79 5.83 27.72
C GLY A 47 -5.89 5.81 26.66
N GLU A 48 -5.67 6.48 25.51
CA GLU A 48 -6.61 6.45 24.39
C GLU A 48 -6.72 5.04 23.79
N ALA A 49 -5.59 4.35 23.60
CA ALA A 49 -5.59 2.97 23.11
C ALA A 49 -6.28 2.00 24.08
N ILE A 50 -6.04 2.14 25.38
CA ILE A 50 -6.68 1.31 26.42
C ILE A 50 -8.20 1.51 26.37
N VAL A 51 -8.70 2.75 26.36
CA VAL A 51 -10.15 2.99 26.27
C VAL A 51 -10.75 2.38 25.00
N LEU A 52 -10.10 2.54 23.84
CA LEU A 52 -10.56 1.92 22.59
C LEU A 52 -10.58 0.39 22.66
N SER A 53 -9.59 -0.22 23.30
CA SER A 53 -9.51 -1.68 23.47
C SER A 53 -10.63 -2.26 24.33
N LEU A 54 -11.23 -1.45 25.22
CA LEU A 54 -12.37 -1.87 26.04
C LEU A 54 -13.66 -2.02 25.21
N PHE A 55 -13.75 -1.39 24.04
CA PHE A 55 -14.91 -1.47 23.16
C PHE A 55 -14.84 -2.68 22.22
N ASN A 56 -15.35 -3.82 22.69
CA ASN A 56 -15.33 -5.10 21.97
C ASN A 56 -16.66 -5.49 21.33
N GLY A 57 -17.57 -4.53 21.12
CA GLY A 57 -18.89 -4.77 20.55
C GLY A 57 -19.91 -5.40 21.49
N ARG A 58 -19.51 -5.89 22.66
CA ARG A 58 -20.40 -6.47 23.69
C ARG A 58 -20.49 -5.65 24.96
N ARG A 59 -19.58 -4.70 25.16
CA ARG A 59 -19.64 -3.72 26.26
C ARG A 59 -20.43 -2.49 25.83
N ARG A 60 -21.33 -2.04 26.70
CA ARG A 60 -22.00 -0.74 26.57
C ARG A 60 -21.02 0.36 26.96
N VAL A 61 -21.30 1.59 26.52
CA VAL A 61 -20.55 2.78 26.93
C VAL A 61 -20.52 2.91 28.46
N ALA A 62 -21.63 2.60 29.17
CA ALA A 62 -21.66 2.53 30.64
C ALA A 62 -20.58 1.59 31.22
N ASP A 63 -20.48 0.38 30.67
CA ASP A 63 -19.53 -0.64 31.15
C ASP A 63 -18.08 -0.17 30.96
N VAL A 64 -17.80 0.49 29.84
CA VAL A 64 -16.46 1.04 29.56
C VAL A 64 -16.13 2.21 30.48
N ILE A 65 -17.09 3.07 30.79
CA ILE A 65 -16.92 4.17 31.77
C ILE A 65 -16.57 3.60 33.15
N ASP A 66 -17.31 2.57 33.60
CA ASP A 66 -17.09 1.95 34.91
C ASP A 66 -15.73 1.26 34.98
N LEU A 67 -15.33 0.54 33.93
CA LEU A 67 -13.99 -0.07 33.82
C LEU A 67 -12.89 1.00 33.80
N TRP A 68 -13.09 2.08 33.06
CA TRP A 68 -12.10 3.15 32.97
C TRP A 68 -11.92 3.90 34.29
N ALA A 69 -13.00 4.10 35.06
CA ALA A 69 -12.93 4.63 36.41
C ALA A 69 -12.05 3.78 37.34
N VAL A 70 -12.19 2.45 37.24
CA VAL A 70 -11.35 1.49 38.00
C VAL A 70 -9.90 1.52 37.52
N ILE A 71 -9.66 1.52 36.21
CA ILE A 71 -8.30 1.52 35.63
C ILE A 71 -7.52 2.77 36.00
N THR A 72 -8.20 3.93 36.08
CA THR A 72 -7.56 5.23 36.33
C THR A 72 -7.65 5.70 37.78
N ASP A 73 -8.28 4.93 38.67
CA ASP A 73 -8.54 5.30 40.06
C ASP A 73 -9.19 6.70 40.18
N THR A 74 -10.24 6.93 39.38
CA THR A 74 -10.98 8.20 39.35
C THR A 74 -12.48 7.99 39.58
N ASP A 75 -13.20 9.07 39.89
CA ASP A 75 -14.65 8.98 40.03
C ASP A 75 -15.35 8.77 38.67
N ARG A 76 -16.53 8.15 38.71
CA ARG A 76 -17.30 7.85 37.50
C ARG A 76 -17.59 9.10 36.65
N PRO A 77 -17.96 10.28 37.20
CA PRO A 77 -18.15 11.49 36.41
C PRO A 77 -16.91 11.92 35.60
N ASN A 78 -15.71 11.87 36.19
CA ASN A 78 -14.47 12.19 35.49
C ASN A 78 -14.15 11.16 34.40
N ALA A 79 -14.29 9.87 34.70
CA ALA A 79 -14.13 8.79 33.72
C ALA A 79 -15.12 8.95 32.55
N ALA A 80 -16.39 9.27 32.84
CA ALA A 80 -17.42 9.52 31.84
C ALA A 80 -17.04 10.70 30.93
N GLY A 81 -16.56 11.81 31.50
CA GLY A 81 -16.08 12.95 30.72
C GLY A 81 -14.94 12.60 29.76
N GLN A 82 -13.99 11.78 30.21
CA GLN A 82 -12.86 11.32 29.39
C GLN A 82 -13.30 10.37 28.25
N VAL A 83 -14.13 9.37 28.55
CA VAL A 83 -14.65 8.43 27.54
C VAL A 83 -15.53 9.17 26.52
N GLN A 84 -16.39 10.08 26.98
CA GLN A 84 -17.27 10.84 26.08
C GLN A 84 -16.48 11.79 25.17
N ALA A 85 -15.45 12.47 25.69
CA ALA A 85 -14.57 13.30 24.86
C ALA A 85 -13.87 12.48 23.77
N LEU A 86 -13.48 11.23 24.10
CA LEU A 86 -12.89 10.33 23.13
C LEU A 86 -13.90 9.88 22.06
N LEU A 87 -15.09 9.45 22.47
CA LEU A 87 -16.13 9.03 21.55
C LEU A 87 -16.56 10.17 20.63
N ASP A 88 -16.72 11.38 21.17
CA ASP A 88 -17.01 12.58 20.38
C ASP A 88 -15.96 12.79 19.29
N PHE A 89 -14.67 12.79 19.65
CA PHE A 89 -13.58 12.90 18.68
C PHE A 89 -13.69 11.90 17.51
N TYR A 90 -14.10 10.66 17.80
CA TYR A 90 -14.22 9.60 16.79
C TYR A 90 -15.56 9.53 16.07
N THR A 91 -16.57 10.30 16.49
CA THR A 91 -17.93 10.22 15.94
C THR A 91 -18.43 11.53 15.34
N THR A 92 -17.82 12.69 15.64
CA THR A 92 -18.35 14.01 15.22
C THR A 92 -17.41 14.84 14.32
N GLY A 93 -16.20 14.37 14.01
CA GLY A 93 -15.20 15.13 13.24
C GLY A 93 -15.56 15.40 11.76
N GLU A 94 -15.41 16.66 11.31
CA GLU A 94 -15.72 17.17 9.95
C GLU A 94 -14.94 16.53 8.77
N ARG A 95 -14.04 15.57 9.03
CA ARG A 95 -13.40 14.75 8.01
C ARG A 95 -13.45 13.29 8.43
N GLN A 96 -14.33 12.50 7.79
CA GLN A 96 -14.41 11.02 7.88
C GLN A 96 -15.08 10.41 9.13
N ALA A 97 -16.09 11.08 9.71
CA ALA A 97 -16.91 10.54 10.81
C ALA A 97 -17.68 9.22 10.49
N GLU A 98 -17.70 8.71 9.26
CA GLU A 98 -18.50 7.51 8.94
C GLU A 98 -17.80 6.16 9.18
N ASP A 99 -16.53 6.08 9.59
CA ASP A 99 -15.81 4.80 9.40
C ASP A 99 -14.68 4.43 10.41
N ILE A 100 -14.59 5.10 11.57
CA ILE A 100 -13.59 4.73 12.60
C ILE A 100 -14.18 3.95 13.76
N PHE A 101 -15.28 4.44 14.33
CA PHE A 101 -15.89 3.87 15.52
C PHE A 101 -17.37 3.65 15.28
N ARG A 102 -17.88 2.48 15.64
CA ARG A 102 -19.25 2.05 15.43
C ARG A 102 -19.98 2.07 16.76
N LEU A 103 -21.15 2.68 16.76
CA LEU A 103 -22.09 2.67 17.88
C LEU A 103 -23.36 1.96 17.44
N SER A 104 -23.91 1.09 18.28
CA SER A 104 -25.11 0.30 17.99
C SER A 104 -26.01 0.18 19.21
N ASP A 105 -27.33 0.01 18.99
CA ASP A 105 -28.28 -0.32 20.06
C ASP A 105 -28.20 -1.81 20.44
N GLU A 106 -27.74 -2.65 19.51
CA GLU A 106 -27.51 -4.10 19.66
C GLU A 106 -26.01 -4.43 19.65
N PRO A 107 -25.59 -5.60 20.20
CA PRO A 107 -24.21 -6.04 20.14
C PRO A 107 -23.63 -6.08 18.71
N ILE A 108 -22.33 -5.82 18.60
CA ILE A 108 -21.59 -5.80 17.32
C ILE A 108 -20.75 -7.07 17.23
N ASP A 109 -21.29 -8.11 16.59
CA ASP A 109 -20.71 -9.47 16.62
C ASP A 109 -19.37 -9.62 15.87
N ASP A 110 -19.08 -8.76 14.90
CA ASP A 110 -17.84 -8.76 14.12
C ASP A 110 -16.73 -7.89 14.73
N ALA A 111 -16.94 -7.35 15.94
CA ALA A 111 -15.97 -6.53 16.63
C ALA A 111 -14.72 -7.36 17.01
N VAL A 112 -13.56 -6.71 16.90
CA VAL A 112 -12.30 -7.29 17.38
C VAL A 112 -12.21 -7.06 18.88
N ASP A 113 -12.03 -8.13 19.65
CA ASP A 113 -11.76 -8.07 21.08
C ASP A 113 -10.25 -7.93 21.28
N TYR A 114 -9.85 -6.83 21.90
CA TYR A 114 -8.45 -6.52 22.18
C TYR A 114 -8.18 -6.71 23.67
N GLU A 115 -6.99 -7.17 24.03
CA GLU A 115 -6.57 -7.26 25.42
C GLU A 115 -6.01 -5.90 25.89
N PRO A 116 -6.65 -5.19 26.84
CA PRO A 116 -6.21 -3.87 27.25
C PRO A 116 -4.79 -3.82 27.80
N SER A 117 -4.30 -4.93 28.40
CA SER A 117 -2.92 -5.00 28.89
C SER A 117 -1.87 -4.88 27.78
N ASP A 118 -2.22 -5.20 26.54
CA ASP A 118 -1.32 -5.05 25.38
C ASP A 118 -0.98 -3.59 25.11
N PHE A 119 -1.73 -2.62 25.64
CA PHE A 119 -1.50 -1.19 25.42
C PHE A 119 -0.93 -0.47 26.65
N ILE A 120 -0.57 -1.22 27.70
CA ILE A 120 0.13 -0.68 28.87
C ILE A 120 1.63 -0.63 28.55
N MET A 121 2.24 0.54 28.70
CA MET A 121 3.66 0.76 28.43
C MET A 121 4.26 1.83 29.35
N ASP A 122 5.58 1.86 29.46
CA ASP A 122 6.30 2.86 30.26
C ASP A 122 6.14 4.25 29.64
N ALA A 123 5.54 5.19 30.38
CA ALA A 123 5.34 6.56 29.92
C ALA A 123 6.65 7.27 29.51
N ARG A 124 7.80 6.84 30.04
CA ARG A 124 9.12 7.39 29.69
C ARG A 124 9.63 6.94 28.33
N THR A 125 9.13 5.82 27.82
CA THR A 125 9.50 5.29 26.50
C THR A 125 8.53 5.72 25.41
N VAL A 126 7.36 6.26 25.77
CA VAL A 126 6.32 6.65 24.81
C VAL A 126 6.84 7.65 23.79
N ASN A 127 6.77 7.30 22.51
CA ASN A 127 7.17 8.15 21.40
C ASN A 127 6.00 8.40 20.44
N LEU A 128 5.44 9.60 20.48
CA LEU A 128 4.34 10.00 19.59
C LEU A 128 4.80 10.89 18.42
N THR A 129 6.09 11.24 18.36
CA THR A 129 6.63 12.20 17.38
C THR A 129 7.18 11.51 16.14
N GLU A 130 7.87 10.38 16.32
CA GLU A 130 8.42 9.60 15.22
C GLU A 130 7.33 8.90 14.42
N ARG A 131 7.50 8.87 13.09
CA ARG A 131 6.48 8.38 12.15
C ARG A 131 6.74 6.95 11.68
N ARG A 132 7.99 6.50 11.75
CA ARG A 132 8.36 5.12 11.45
C ARG A 132 7.84 4.22 12.57
N LEU A 133 7.20 3.13 12.17
CA LEU A 133 6.71 2.12 13.09
C LEU A 133 7.85 1.22 13.54
N ARG A 134 7.81 0.77 14.79
CA ARG A 134 8.77 -0.21 15.33
C ARG A 134 8.47 -1.63 14.86
N ILE A 135 7.25 -1.90 14.45
CA ILE A 135 6.78 -3.13 13.82
C ILE A 135 6.27 -2.79 12.41
N PRO A 136 6.70 -3.50 11.36
CA PRO A 136 6.19 -3.25 10.02
C PRO A 136 4.68 -3.49 9.95
N CYS A 137 3.99 -2.68 9.15
CA CYS A 137 2.54 -2.80 8.95
C CYS A 137 2.22 -3.58 7.67
N ASN A 138 2.99 -3.34 6.60
CA ASN A 138 2.77 -3.92 5.28
C ASN A 138 4.09 -4.46 4.72
N VAL A 139 4.01 -5.57 4.00
CA VAL A 139 5.18 -6.14 3.31
C VAL A 139 4.87 -6.28 1.83
N TYR A 140 5.81 -5.89 0.98
CA TYR A 140 5.79 -6.26 -0.43
C TYR A 140 6.76 -7.42 -0.64
N TYR A 141 6.36 -8.43 -1.41
CA TYR A 141 7.23 -9.52 -1.77
C TYR A 141 7.41 -9.57 -3.29
N LEU A 142 8.63 -9.24 -3.74
CA LEU A 142 9.08 -9.54 -5.10
C LEU A 142 9.32 -11.04 -5.18
N THR A 143 8.26 -11.76 -5.51
CA THR A 143 8.21 -13.23 -5.54
C THR A 143 9.22 -13.85 -6.49
N THR A 144 9.45 -13.19 -7.62
CA THR A 144 10.41 -13.55 -8.66
C THR A 144 10.68 -12.32 -9.52
N LEU A 145 11.82 -12.28 -10.21
CA LEU A 145 12.08 -11.33 -11.28
C LEU A 145 11.85 -11.95 -12.67
N TYR A 146 11.37 -13.19 -12.76
CA TYR A 146 10.96 -13.79 -14.02
C TYR A 146 9.54 -13.37 -14.39
N CYS A 147 9.33 -13.07 -15.68
CA CYS A 147 8.02 -12.80 -16.24
C CYS A 147 7.92 -13.46 -17.62
N PRO A 148 6.82 -14.15 -17.95
CA PRO A 148 6.60 -14.68 -19.30
C PRO A 148 6.19 -13.61 -20.32
N GLN A 149 5.96 -12.37 -19.88
CA GLN A 149 5.63 -11.22 -20.73
C GLN A 149 6.85 -10.29 -20.87
N ASP A 150 6.86 -9.41 -21.87
CA ASP A 150 7.96 -8.47 -22.13
C ASP A 150 7.45 -7.03 -22.37
N CYS A 151 6.57 -6.56 -21.48
CA CYS A 151 5.80 -5.32 -21.68
C CYS A 151 6.71 -4.13 -22.00
N VAL A 152 6.36 -3.35 -23.02
CA VAL A 152 7.19 -2.24 -23.53
C VAL A 152 7.48 -1.17 -22.48
N TYR A 153 6.57 -1.03 -21.52
CA TYR A 153 6.57 -0.05 -20.43
C TYR A 153 7.03 -0.62 -19.07
N CYS A 154 7.46 -1.89 -19.00
CA CYS A 154 7.72 -2.57 -17.71
C CYS A 154 8.77 -1.83 -16.88
N TYR A 155 8.52 -1.65 -15.57
CA TYR A 155 9.50 -1.09 -14.64
C TYR A 155 10.53 -2.13 -14.17
N ALA A 156 10.15 -3.41 -14.13
CA ALA A 156 10.97 -4.47 -13.57
C ALA A 156 12.11 -4.87 -14.50
N LYS A 157 13.29 -5.13 -13.92
CA LYS A 157 14.45 -5.69 -14.61
C LYS A 157 14.28 -7.21 -14.70
N VAL A 158 13.46 -7.63 -15.66
CA VAL A 158 13.07 -9.04 -15.83
C VAL A 158 14.29 -9.94 -16.07
N ARG A 159 14.34 -11.07 -15.39
CA ARG A 159 15.35 -12.13 -15.56
C ARG A 159 14.78 -13.25 -16.42
N LYS A 160 15.62 -13.85 -17.25
CA LYS A 160 15.24 -14.96 -18.14
C LYS A 160 15.12 -16.30 -17.40
N ASP A 161 15.92 -16.47 -16.34
CA ASP A 161 15.88 -17.69 -15.53
C ASP A 161 14.74 -17.62 -14.53
N ARG A 162 13.85 -18.61 -14.62
CA ARG A 162 12.62 -18.72 -13.82
C ARG A 162 12.90 -19.04 -12.35
N GLU A 163 14.00 -19.72 -12.05
CA GLU A 163 14.33 -20.21 -10.71
C GLU A 163 15.52 -19.48 -10.08
N ALA A 164 16.06 -18.46 -10.77
CA ALA A 164 17.19 -17.69 -10.30
C ALA A 164 16.92 -17.01 -8.95
N ASN A 165 17.73 -17.39 -7.95
CA ASN A 165 17.80 -16.77 -6.64
C ASN A 165 16.45 -16.69 -5.92
N LEU A 166 15.62 -17.73 -6.00
CA LEU A 166 14.38 -17.79 -5.22
C LEU A 166 14.65 -18.31 -3.80
N LEU A 167 14.08 -17.65 -2.80
CA LEU A 167 13.91 -18.22 -1.47
C LEU A 167 13.12 -19.54 -1.59
N PRO A 168 13.53 -20.61 -0.88
CA PRO A 168 12.71 -21.80 -0.75
C PRO A 168 11.31 -21.47 -0.26
N VAL A 169 10.29 -22.21 -0.72
CA VAL A 169 8.90 -21.98 -0.31
C VAL A 169 8.76 -22.04 1.20
N GLU A 170 9.43 -23.01 1.82
CA GLU A 170 9.43 -23.27 3.25
C GLU A 170 9.95 -22.06 4.03
N ARG A 171 11.02 -21.42 3.54
CA ARG A 171 11.54 -20.20 4.18
C ARG A 171 10.57 -19.02 4.05
N VAL A 172 9.85 -18.91 2.94
CA VAL A 172 8.82 -17.86 2.80
C VAL A 172 7.64 -18.14 3.74
N GLU A 173 7.22 -19.40 3.88
CA GLU A 173 6.19 -19.81 4.84
C GLU A 173 6.61 -19.44 6.28
N GLU A 174 7.86 -19.70 6.69
CA GLU A 174 8.39 -19.26 7.99
C GLU A 174 8.30 -17.74 8.19
N ILE A 175 8.72 -16.96 7.19
CA ILE A 175 8.64 -15.48 7.23
C ILE A 175 7.17 -15.03 7.34
N VAL A 176 6.25 -15.67 6.63
CA VAL A 176 4.81 -15.37 6.70
C VAL A 176 4.25 -15.58 8.10
N HIS A 177 4.63 -16.67 8.77
CA HIS A 177 4.21 -16.92 10.15
C HIS A 177 4.83 -15.91 11.14
N GLU A 178 6.09 -15.54 10.93
CA GLU A 178 6.73 -14.49 11.73
C GLU A 178 6.01 -13.14 11.57
N LEU A 179 5.70 -12.72 10.34
CA LEU A 179 4.95 -11.50 10.06
C LEU A 179 3.57 -11.51 10.74
N ALA A 180 2.85 -12.62 10.64
CA ALA A 180 1.54 -12.76 11.29
C ALA A 180 1.65 -12.68 12.82
N SER A 181 2.70 -13.27 13.43
CA SER A 181 2.93 -13.18 14.87
C SER A 181 3.22 -11.73 15.35
N LEU A 182 3.70 -10.88 14.45
CA LEU A 182 3.92 -9.44 14.67
C LEU A 182 2.65 -8.59 14.36
N GLY A 183 1.53 -9.24 14.02
CA GLY A 183 0.28 -8.59 13.64
C GLY A 183 0.37 -7.83 12.32
N VAL A 184 1.30 -8.18 11.43
CA VAL A 184 1.33 -7.65 10.05
C VAL A 184 0.06 -8.12 9.37
N GLU A 185 -0.63 -7.22 8.69
CA GLU A 185 -1.95 -7.53 8.11
C GLU A 185 -1.91 -7.84 6.63
N SER A 186 -0.84 -7.48 5.93
CA SER A 186 -0.75 -7.72 4.50
C SER A 186 0.64 -8.06 3.98
N LEU A 187 0.64 -8.97 3.01
CA LEU A 187 1.80 -9.31 2.18
C LEU A 187 1.37 -9.19 0.71
N GLN A 188 1.79 -8.11 0.07
CA GLN A 188 1.46 -7.77 -1.31
C GLN A 188 2.45 -8.43 -2.26
N PHE A 189 1.98 -9.18 -3.27
CA PHE A 189 2.89 -9.78 -4.25
C PHE A 189 3.25 -8.79 -5.35
N SER A 190 4.50 -8.82 -5.80
CA SER A 190 5.02 -7.99 -6.90
C SER A 190 6.20 -8.69 -7.60
N GLY A 191 6.93 -7.97 -8.46
CA GLY A 191 8.13 -8.41 -9.18
C GLY A 191 7.91 -8.54 -10.68
N GLY A 192 8.31 -9.69 -11.24
CA GLY A 192 8.00 -10.05 -12.62
C GLY A 192 6.52 -10.36 -12.78
N ASP A 193 6.15 -11.64 -12.64
CA ASP A 193 4.75 -12.02 -12.42
C ASP A 193 4.68 -13.06 -11.30
N ALA A 194 3.90 -12.78 -10.25
CA ALA A 194 3.84 -13.64 -9.08
C ALA A 194 3.39 -15.05 -9.41
N LEU A 195 2.42 -15.19 -10.34
CA LEU A 195 1.89 -16.49 -10.74
C LEU A 195 2.86 -17.30 -11.62
N ALA A 196 4.00 -16.72 -12.01
CA ALA A 196 5.08 -17.42 -12.69
C ALA A 196 6.01 -18.17 -11.73
N ARG A 197 6.09 -17.75 -10.46
CA ARG A 197 6.99 -18.35 -9.45
C ARG A 197 6.58 -19.80 -9.17
N PRO A 198 7.50 -20.78 -9.29
CA PRO A 198 7.24 -22.14 -8.81
C PRO A 198 6.82 -22.15 -7.34
N GLY A 199 5.81 -22.95 -6.98
CA GLY A 199 5.32 -23.04 -5.60
C GLY A 199 4.48 -21.85 -5.10
N ILE A 200 4.16 -20.84 -5.94
CA ILE A 200 3.43 -19.64 -5.51
C ILE A 200 2.09 -19.94 -4.80
N PHE A 201 1.33 -20.95 -5.24
CA PHE A 201 0.04 -21.28 -4.62
C PHE A 201 0.17 -21.77 -3.17
N ARG A 202 1.33 -22.35 -2.78
CA ARG A 202 1.61 -22.69 -1.38
C ARG A 202 1.84 -21.43 -0.55
N ILE A 203 2.58 -20.46 -1.11
CA ILE A 203 2.84 -19.18 -0.45
C ILE A 203 1.54 -18.39 -0.26
N ILE A 204 0.72 -18.26 -1.32
CA ILE A 204 -0.58 -17.60 -1.22
C ILE A 204 -1.42 -18.27 -0.13
N ARG A 205 -1.47 -19.61 -0.10
CA ARG A 205 -2.17 -20.36 0.95
C ARG A 205 -1.66 -20.00 2.35
N SER A 206 -0.35 -20.02 2.57
CA SER A 206 0.24 -19.67 3.87
C SER A 206 -0.10 -18.25 4.30
N VAL A 207 -0.14 -17.28 3.39
CA VAL A 207 -0.53 -15.89 3.71
C VAL A 207 -1.98 -15.82 4.19
N TYR A 208 -2.90 -16.48 3.50
CA TYR A 208 -4.32 -16.48 3.85
C TYR A 208 -4.61 -17.29 5.12
N GLU A 209 -3.96 -18.45 5.31
CA GLU A 209 -4.06 -19.26 6.53
C GLU A 209 -3.53 -18.51 7.76
N ALA A 210 -2.57 -17.60 7.57
CA ALA A 210 -2.07 -16.71 8.61
C ALA A 210 -2.96 -15.48 8.89
N GLY A 211 -4.13 -15.36 8.25
CA GLY A 211 -5.10 -14.27 8.46
C GLY A 211 -4.74 -12.95 7.78
N MET A 212 -3.67 -12.93 6.97
CA MET A 212 -3.26 -11.77 6.20
C MET A 212 -3.99 -11.67 4.87
N VAL A 213 -3.97 -10.47 4.27
CA VAL A 213 -4.45 -10.25 2.90
C VAL A 213 -3.29 -10.07 1.92
N ALA A 214 -3.53 -10.42 0.66
CA ALA A 214 -2.58 -10.20 -0.42
C ALA A 214 -3.28 -9.69 -1.67
N ASP A 215 -2.69 -8.69 -2.31
CA ASP A 215 -2.94 -8.37 -3.71
C ASP A 215 -2.12 -9.31 -4.60
N ILE A 216 -2.75 -9.75 -5.70
CA ILE A 216 -2.19 -10.72 -6.63
C ILE A 216 -2.20 -10.07 -8.01
N PRO A 217 -1.21 -9.21 -8.32
CA PRO A 217 -1.05 -8.65 -9.65
C PRO A 217 -0.56 -9.72 -10.62
N THR A 218 -1.22 -9.84 -11.76
CA THR A 218 -0.81 -10.75 -12.82
C THR A 218 -1.19 -10.24 -14.21
N LYS A 219 -0.37 -10.62 -15.17
CA LYS A 219 -0.63 -10.50 -16.60
C LYS A 219 -0.55 -11.89 -17.28
N ILE A 220 -0.64 -12.97 -16.52
CA ILE A 220 -0.57 -14.33 -17.07
C ILE A 220 -1.96 -14.81 -17.49
N GLY A 221 -2.01 -15.43 -18.68
CA GLY A 221 -3.16 -16.23 -19.10
C GLY A 221 -3.41 -17.39 -18.14
N LEU A 222 -4.35 -17.22 -17.21
CA LEU A 222 -4.69 -18.22 -16.21
C LEU A 222 -5.67 -19.25 -16.77
N GLY A 223 -5.41 -20.54 -16.55
CA GLY A 223 -6.34 -21.63 -16.87
C GLY A 223 -7.37 -21.88 -15.75
N PRO A 224 -8.44 -22.64 -16.03
CA PRO A 224 -9.56 -22.82 -15.10
C PRO A 224 -9.16 -23.52 -13.80
N ARG A 225 -8.21 -24.46 -13.87
CA ARG A 225 -7.67 -25.14 -12.68
C ARG A 225 -6.99 -24.15 -11.73
N LYS A 226 -6.16 -23.25 -12.24
CA LYS A 226 -5.43 -22.29 -11.40
C LYS A 226 -6.37 -21.22 -10.83
N ALA A 227 -7.38 -20.80 -11.59
CA ALA A 227 -8.43 -19.89 -11.09
C ALA A 227 -9.19 -20.52 -9.91
N ARG A 228 -9.61 -21.80 -10.04
CA ARG A 228 -10.22 -22.54 -8.93
C ARG A 228 -9.30 -22.68 -7.72
N MET A 229 -8.01 -22.97 -7.92
CA MET A 229 -7.05 -23.03 -6.81
C MET A 229 -6.95 -21.73 -6.02
N LEU A 230 -7.02 -20.56 -6.66
CA LEU A 230 -7.06 -19.28 -5.94
C LEU A 230 -8.33 -19.17 -5.09
N ARG A 231 -9.49 -19.50 -5.67
CA ARG A 231 -10.76 -19.50 -4.95
C ARG A 231 -10.76 -20.46 -3.76
N ASP A 232 -10.24 -21.68 -3.94
CA ASP A 232 -10.15 -22.72 -2.90
C ASP A 232 -9.24 -22.31 -1.73
N ILE A 233 -8.28 -21.40 -1.96
CA ILE A 233 -7.44 -20.81 -0.90
C ILE A 233 -8.20 -19.75 -0.09
N GLY A 234 -9.29 -19.19 -0.62
CA GLY A 234 -10.00 -18.06 -0.03
C GLY A 234 -9.66 -16.72 -0.67
N VAL A 235 -8.95 -16.71 -1.80
CA VAL A 235 -8.77 -15.47 -2.58
C VAL A 235 -10.13 -15.00 -3.08
N GLU A 236 -10.41 -13.71 -2.89
CA GLU A 236 -11.64 -13.08 -3.37
C GLU A 236 -11.41 -12.27 -4.65
N THR A 237 -10.23 -11.67 -4.77
CA THR A 237 -9.91 -10.74 -5.86
C THR A 237 -8.56 -11.01 -6.49
N VAL A 238 -8.45 -10.74 -7.79
CA VAL A 238 -7.19 -10.73 -8.53
C VAL A 238 -7.02 -9.38 -9.23
N GLN A 239 -5.83 -8.80 -9.17
CA GLN A 239 -5.49 -7.67 -10.03
C GLN A 239 -4.98 -8.20 -11.37
N PHE A 240 -5.74 -7.97 -12.43
CA PHE A 240 -5.38 -8.38 -13.78
C PHE A 240 -4.93 -7.18 -14.61
N SER A 241 -3.71 -7.23 -15.15
CA SER A 241 -3.17 -6.10 -15.93
C SER A 241 -3.61 -6.22 -17.39
N LEU A 242 -4.46 -5.29 -17.83
CA LEU A 242 -5.02 -5.26 -19.18
C LEU A 242 -5.00 -3.82 -19.71
N ASP A 243 -4.31 -3.60 -20.84
CA ASP A 243 -4.00 -2.24 -21.30
C ASP A 243 -5.01 -1.66 -22.30
N CYS A 244 -5.67 -2.53 -23.06
CA CYS A 244 -6.73 -2.23 -24.03
C CYS A 244 -7.39 -3.55 -24.44
N VAL A 245 -8.32 -3.49 -25.40
CA VAL A 245 -9.01 -4.66 -25.96
C VAL A 245 -8.76 -4.86 -27.46
N ASP A 246 -7.91 -4.03 -28.05
CA ASP A 246 -7.46 -4.16 -29.44
C ASP A 246 -6.32 -5.19 -29.54
N PRO A 247 -6.47 -6.31 -30.28
CA PRO A 247 -5.48 -7.39 -30.31
C PRO A 247 -4.05 -6.97 -30.68
N GLU A 248 -3.90 -6.10 -31.68
CA GLU A 248 -2.58 -5.67 -32.15
C GLU A 248 -1.89 -4.77 -31.13
N THR A 249 -2.62 -3.81 -30.56
CA THR A 249 -2.12 -2.92 -29.51
C THR A 249 -1.80 -3.70 -28.24
N MET A 250 -2.63 -4.69 -27.87
CA MET A 250 -2.35 -5.59 -26.74
C MET A 250 -1.04 -6.35 -26.90
N ASP A 251 -0.85 -7.01 -28.05
CA ASP A 251 0.36 -7.79 -28.32
C ASP A 251 1.61 -6.89 -28.36
N TYR A 252 1.49 -5.68 -28.94
CA TYR A 252 2.56 -4.68 -28.94
C TYR A 252 2.91 -4.21 -27.52
N MET A 253 1.91 -3.79 -26.73
CA MET A 253 2.10 -3.27 -25.37
C MET A 253 2.71 -4.30 -24.44
N VAL A 254 2.30 -5.58 -24.57
CA VAL A 254 2.78 -6.69 -23.74
C VAL A 254 4.06 -7.33 -24.28
N GLY A 255 4.40 -7.09 -25.56
CA GLY A 255 5.62 -7.58 -26.18
C GLY A 255 5.59 -9.07 -26.55
N VAL A 256 4.41 -9.70 -26.60
CA VAL A 256 4.24 -11.11 -26.99
C VAL A 256 3.02 -11.30 -27.87
N ARG A 257 3.08 -12.27 -28.78
CA ARG A 257 1.98 -12.61 -29.70
C ARG A 257 0.84 -13.36 -29.01
N ASP A 258 -0.36 -13.17 -29.54
CA ASP A 258 -1.61 -13.84 -29.13
C ASP A 258 -1.93 -13.62 -27.64
N TYR A 259 -1.52 -12.48 -27.08
CA TYR A 259 -1.75 -12.16 -25.68
C TYR A 259 -3.24 -11.98 -25.40
N HIS A 260 -3.96 -11.30 -26.29
CA HIS A 260 -5.40 -11.08 -26.21
C HIS A 260 -6.19 -12.39 -25.97
N LEU A 261 -5.88 -13.46 -26.70
CA LEU A 261 -6.51 -14.77 -26.51
C LEU A 261 -6.26 -15.35 -25.11
N ARG A 262 -5.06 -15.15 -24.56
CA ARG A 262 -4.70 -15.61 -23.21
C ARG A 262 -5.37 -14.77 -22.14
N ALA A 263 -5.40 -13.45 -22.32
CA ALA A 263 -5.99 -12.49 -21.39
C ALA A 263 -7.50 -12.69 -21.25
N PHE A 264 -8.24 -12.73 -22.36
CA PHE A 264 -9.69 -12.88 -22.33
C PHE A 264 -10.13 -14.23 -21.73
N ARG A 265 -9.42 -15.32 -22.06
CA ARG A 265 -9.67 -16.62 -21.41
C ARG A 265 -9.39 -16.59 -19.92
N ALA A 266 -8.33 -15.91 -19.48
CA ALA A 266 -8.02 -15.78 -18.05
C ALA A 266 -9.13 -15.06 -17.29
N LEU A 267 -9.61 -13.92 -17.82
CA LEU A 267 -10.70 -13.15 -17.22
C LEU A 267 -11.99 -13.99 -17.15
N HIS A 268 -12.28 -14.78 -18.19
CA HIS A 268 -13.41 -15.72 -18.17
C HIS A 268 -13.25 -16.78 -17.08
N HIS A 269 -12.10 -17.43 -16.97
CA HIS A 269 -11.86 -18.45 -15.94
C HIS A 269 -11.90 -17.87 -14.52
N LEU A 270 -11.43 -16.64 -14.32
CA LEU A 270 -11.54 -15.93 -13.04
C LEU A 270 -13.01 -15.72 -12.68
N ARG A 271 -13.83 -15.28 -13.65
CA ARG A 271 -15.28 -15.15 -13.48
C ARG A 271 -15.95 -16.46 -13.11
N GLU A 272 -15.68 -17.53 -13.85
CA GLU A 272 -16.25 -18.86 -13.60
C GLU A 272 -15.86 -19.43 -12.23
N ALA A 273 -14.68 -19.06 -11.72
CA ALA A 273 -14.23 -19.42 -10.38
C ALA A 273 -14.86 -18.56 -9.26
N GLY A 274 -15.68 -17.56 -9.61
CA GLY A 274 -16.29 -16.63 -8.66
C GLY A 274 -15.32 -15.58 -8.10
N LEU A 275 -14.22 -15.31 -8.81
CA LEU A 275 -13.24 -14.29 -8.42
C LEU A 275 -13.63 -12.93 -9.03
N ARG A 276 -13.56 -11.89 -8.20
CA ARG A 276 -13.68 -10.51 -8.64
C ARG A 276 -12.36 -10.02 -9.21
N VAL A 277 -12.40 -9.12 -10.18
CA VAL A 277 -11.21 -8.61 -10.87
C VAL A 277 -11.11 -7.11 -10.70
N ARG A 278 -9.91 -6.65 -10.33
CA ARG A 278 -9.49 -5.26 -10.53
C ARG A 278 -8.60 -5.21 -11.77
N ILE A 279 -8.95 -4.38 -12.73
CA ILE A 279 -8.11 -4.14 -13.90
C ILE A 279 -7.25 -2.91 -13.63
N ASN A 280 -5.93 -3.04 -13.83
CA ASN A 280 -5.03 -1.90 -13.86
C ASN A 280 -4.47 -1.74 -15.27
N THR A 281 -4.48 -0.50 -15.76
CA THR A 281 -4.13 -0.11 -17.12
C THR A 281 -3.03 0.93 -17.09
N VAL A 282 -1.95 0.71 -17.83
CA VAL A 282 -0.95 1.76 -18.07
C VAL A 282 -1.33 2.54 -19.32
N VAL A 283 -1.60 3.84 -19.16
CA VAL A 283 -1.96 4.74 -20.27
C VAL A 283 -0.72 5.26 -20.96
N THR A 284 -0.71 5.09 -22.28
CA THR A 284 0.31 5.56 -23.22
C THR A 284 -0.39 6.17 -24.44
N PRO A 285 0.32 6.86 -25.34
CA PRO A 285 -0.26 7.32 -26.60
C PRO A 285 -0.85 6.19 -27.46
N HIS A 286 -0.42 4.95 -27.26
CA HIS A 286 -0.88 3.80 -28.04
C HIS A 286 -2.27 3.31 -27.65
N ASN A 287 -2.74 3.56 -26.43
CA ASN A 287 -4.01 3.02 -25.93
C ASN A 287 -4.96 4.07 -25.33
N ALA A 288 -4.56 5.33 -25.20
CA ALA A 288 -5.41 6.39 -24.64
C ALA A 288 -6.75 6.53 -25.38
N THR A 289 -6.73 6.47 -26.72
CA THR A 289 -7.94 6.54 -27.55
C THR A 289 -8.82 5.30 -27.45
N LEU A 290 -8.28 4.18 -26.97
CA LEU A 290 -8.97 2.89 -26.82
C LEU A 290 -9.58 2.67 -25.43
N ALA A 291 -9.43 3.64 -24.51
CA ALA A 291 -9.90 3.51 -23.13
C ALA A 291 -11.42 3.26 -23.05
N ARG A 292 -12.21 3.88 -23.96
CA ARG A 292 -13.67 3.66 -24.03
C ARG A 292 -14.03 2.20 -24.23
N ASP A 293 -13.37 1.52 -25.15
CA ASP A 293 -13.67 0.12 -25.48
C ASP A 293 -13.25 -0.81 -24.34
N LEU A 294 -12.15 -0.49 -23.66
CA LEU A 294 -11.73 -1.20 -22.45
C LEU A 294 -12.74 -1.04 -21.31
N ILE A 295 -13.27 0.17 -21.08
CA ILE A 295 -14.28 0.43 -20.04
C ILE A 295 -15.54 -0.40 -20.33
N ARG A 296 -16.04 -0.38 -21.57
CA ARG A 296 -17.22 -1.15 -21.97
C ARG A 296 -17.02 -2.65 -21.75
N PHE A 297 -15.91 -3.18 -22.26
CA PHE A 297 -15.55 -4.58 -22.07
C PHE A 297 -15.49 -4.97 -20.59
N ALA A 298 -14.82 -4.16 -19.76
CA ALA A 298 -14.71 -4.41 -18.32
C ALA A 298 -16.09 -4.40 -17.63
N GLY A 299 -16.93 -3.43 -17.96
CA GLY A 299 -18.28 -3.30 -17.43
C GLY A 299 -19.18 -4.50 -17.78
N GLU A 300 -19.09 -5.00 -19.00
CA GLU A 300 -19.86 -6.15 -19.51
C GLU A 300 -19.42 -7.51 -18.93
N MET A 301 -18.17 -7.63 -18.45
CA MET A 301 -17.66 -8.88 -17.89
C MET A 301 -18.40 -9.31 -16.61
N GLY A 302 -18.94 -8.36 -15.85
CA GLY A 302 -19.77 -8.58 -14.66
C GLY A 302 -19.00 -8.97 -13.38
N ASN A 303 -17.73 -9.40 -13.49
CA ASN A 303 -16.86 -9.67 -12.33
C ASN A 303 -15.76 -8.64 -12.15
N VAL A 304 -15.63 -7.64 -13.03
CA VAL A 304 -14.73 -6.51 -12.84
C VAL A 304 -15.42 -5.50 -11.94
N PHE A 305 -14.81 -5.21 -10.79
CA PHE A 305 -15.38 -4.26 -9.82
C PHE A 305 -14.61 -2.94 -9.74
N ARG A 306 -13.41 -2.90 -10.33
CA ARG A 306 -12.60 -1.68 -10.41
C ARG A 306 -11.76 -1.71 -11.68
N LEU A 307 -11.71 -0.58 -12.37
CA LEU A 307 -10.85 -0.31 -13.52
C LEU A 307 -10.05 0.95 -13.23
N GLN A 308 -8.74 0.80 -13.08
CA GLN A 308 -7.82 1.89 -12.75
C GLN A 308 -6.90 2.18 -13.93
N PHE A 309 -6.95 3.40 -14.43
CA PHE A 309 -6.01 3.94 -15.39
C PHE A 309 -4.88 4.67 -14.66
N SER A 310 -3.64 4.41 -15.05
CA SER A 310 -2.46 5.11 -14.55
C SER A 310 -1.58 5.53 -15.70
N ALA A 311 -1.18 6.81 -15.78
CA ALA A 311 -0.27 7.23 -16.84
C ALA A 311 1.06 6.49 -16.73
N TYR A 312 1.67 6.21 -17.88
CA TYR A 312 3.01 5.69 -17.93
C TYR A 312 3.99 6.61 -17.21
N GLY A 313 4.72 6.07 -16.24
CA GLY A 313 5.77 6.76 -15.52
C GLY A 313 7.16 6.26 -15.93
N ARG A 314 8.16 7.12 -15.79
CA ARG A 314 9.57 6.73 -16.00
C ARG A 314 9.96 5.61 -15.05
N SER A 315 10.68 4.59 -15.51
CA SER A 315 11.32 3.59 -14.63
C SER A 315 12.85 3.75 -14.59
N LEU A 316 13.51 3.18 -13.59
CA LEU A 316 14.99 3.20 -13.49
C LEU A 316 15.69 2.30 -14.51
N PHE A 317 15.04 1.23 -14.96
CA PHE A 317 15.70 0.16 -15.72
C PHE A 317 15.30 0.12 -17.19
N ARG A 318 14.03 0.37 -17.50
CA ARG A 318 13.49 0.32 -18.86
C ARG A 318 12.57 1.51 -19.10
N HIS A 319 12.98 2.39 -20.01
CA HIS A 319 12.25 3.62 -20.27
C HIS A 319 12.29 3.98 -21.76
N LYS A 320 11.17 4.49 -22.29
CA LYS A 320 11.06 5.08 -23.63
C LYS A 320 10.21 6.34 -23.56
N ASP A 321 10.76 7.46 -24.04
CA ASP A 321 10.03 8.75 -24.04
C ASP A 321 8.77 8.71 -24.92
N THR A 322 8.73 7.85 -25.93
CA THR A 322 7.58 7.68 -26.82
C THR A 322 6.34 7.09 -26.14
N LEU A 323 6.47 6.61 -24.89
CA LEU A 323 5.37 6.01 -24.14
C LEU A 323 4.66 7.02 -23.23
N PHE A 324 5.19 8.23 -23.06
CA PHE A 324 4.55 9.27 -22.26
C PHE A 324 3.29 9.79 -22.96
N ALA A 325 2.15 9.61 -22.30
CA ALA A 325 0.90 10.21 -22.70
C ALA A 325 0.97 11.73 -22.50
N THR A 326 0.36 12.49 -23.39
CA THR A 326 0.20 13.94 -23.24
C THR A 326 -0.91 14.24 -22.22
N ASP A 327 -0.95 15.47 -21.70
CA ASP A 327 -2.07 15.92 -20.84
C ASP A 327 -3.41 15.80 -21.57
N ALA A 328 -3.43 15.98 -22.89
CA ALA A 328 -4.62 15.81 -23.72
C ALA A 328 -5.08 14.34 -23.77
N ASP A 329 -4.13 13.39 -23.85
CA ASP A 329 -4.43 11.95 -23.79
C ASP A 329 -5.02 11.58 -22.43
N ILE A 330 -4.44 12.05 -21.33
CA ILE A 330 -4.95 11.76 -19.98
C ILE A 330 -6.33 12.39 -19.77
N ALA A 331 -6.51 13.66 -20.12
CA ALA A 331 -7.81 14.33 -20.04
C ALA A 331 -8.86 13.64 -20.91
N GLN A 332 -8.47 13.03 -22.03
CA GLN A 332 -9.37 12.22 -22.85
C GLN A 332 -9.84 10.97 -22.11
N VAL A 333 -8.93 10.23 -21.47
CA VAL A 333 -9.27 9.04 -20.67
C VAL A 333 -10.16 9.41 -19.49
N GLU A 334 -9.87 10.52 -18.80
CA GLU A 334 -10.70 11.04 -17.70
C GLU A 334 -12.12 11.35 -18.15
N ARG A 335 -12.30 12.03 -19.29
CA ARG A 335 -13.63 12.28 -19.86
C ARG A 335 -14.37 10.98 -20.16
N MET A 336 -13.72 10.01 -20.79
CA MET A 336 -14.33 8.72 -21.09
C MET A 336 -14.73 7.95 -19.83
N ALA A 337 -13.91 8.00 -18.78
CA ALA A 337 -14.20 7.37 -17.50
C ALA A 337 -15.43 8.00 -16.83
N LEU A 338 -15.50 9.34 -16.79
CA LEU A 338 -16.65 10.06 -16.22
C LEU A 338 -17.93 9.80 -16.99
N GLU A 339 -17.89 9.84 -18.33
CA GLU A 339 -19.05 9.58 -19.19
C GLU A 339 -19.65 8.18 -19.00
N LEU A 340 -18.80 7.17 -18.76
CA LEU A 340 -19.23 5.77 -18.67
C LEU A 340 -19.42 5.26 -17.24
N GLN A 341 -19.10 6.05 -16.21
CA GLN A 341 -19.24 5.63 -14.82
C GLN A 341 -20.71 5.34 -14.44
N GLU A 342 -21.65 6.13 -14.96
CA GLU A 342 -23.09 5.95 -14.70
C GLU A 342 -23.65 4.69 -15.38
N ASP A 343 -23.09 4.29 -16.53
CA ASP A 343 -23.49 3.07 -17.26
C ASP A 343 -23.09 1.78 -16.51
N TYR A 344 -22.07 1.84 -15.65
CA TYR A 344 -21.50 0.70 -14.95
C TYR A 344 -21.35 0.93 -13.43
N PRO A 345 -22.45 1.10 -12.67
CA PRO A 345 -22.41 1.45 -11.25
C PRO A 345 -21.79 0.37 -10.34
N HIS A 346 -21.67 -0.87 -10.81
CA HIS A 346 -21.00 -1.97 -10.11
C HIS A 346 -19.46 -1.95 -10.23
N MET A 347 -18.91 -1.07 -11.07
CA MET A 347 -17.48 -0.95 -11.36
C MET A 347 -16.99 0.47 -11.05
N ASP A 348 -16.00 0.58 -10.17
CA ASP A 348 -15.30 1.83 -9.85
C ASP A 348 -14.28 2.17 -10.94
N ILE A 349 -14.48 3.26 -11.68
CA ILE A 349 -13.57 3.71 -12.75
C ILE A 349 -12.78 4.91 -12.25
N SER A 350 -11.46 4.75 -12.20
CA SER A 350 -10.57 5.81 -11.72
C SER A 350 -9.41 6.04 -12.69
N VAL A 351 -9.01 7.31 -12.80
CA VAL A 351 -7.82 7.72 -13.52
C VAL A 351 -6.88 8.37 -12.53
N GLY A 352 -5.63 7.94 -12.50
CA GLY A 352 -4.61 8.45 -11.60
C GLY A 352 -3.25 8.56 -12.28
N GLY A 353 -2.29 9.15 -11.57
CA GLY A 353 -0.88 9.10 -11.99
C GLY A 353 -0.50 9.99 -13.17
N GLY A 354 -1.12 11.17 -13.34
CA GLY A 354 -0.62 12.18 -14.29
C GLY A 354 0.83 12.57 -13.99
N ALA A 355 1.61 12.80 -15.05
CA ALA A 355 3.00 13.24 -14.96
C ALA A 355 3.07 14.62 -14.29
N LEU A 356 3.46 14.66 -13.01
CA LEU A 356 3.97 15.90 -12.44
C LEU A 356 5.41 16.07 -12.93
N ALA A 357 5.58 16.69 -14.10
CA ALA A 357 6.77 17.49 -14.28
C ALA A 357 6.78 18.50 -13.14
N PRO A 358 7.85 18.57 -12.31
CA PRO A 358 7.91 19.57 -11.25
C PRO A 358 7.61 20.95 -11.82
N ALA A 359 6.73 21.71 -11.16
CA ALA A 359 6.39 23.04 -11.62
C ALA A 359 7.67 23.87 -11.86
N SER A 360 7.70 24.56 -13.01
CA SER A 360 8.80 25.49 -13.31
C SER A 360 8.68 26.77 -12.48
N ASP A 361 7.46 27.15 -12.12
CA ASP A 361 7.14 28.29 -11.28
C ASP A 361 7.49 28.02 -9.80
N PRO A 362 8.24 28.91 -9.12
CA PRO A 362 8.64 28.71 -7.73
C PRO A 362 7.49 28.57 -6.73
N GLU A 363 6.41 29.34 -6.87
CA GLU A 363 5.28 29.30 -5.93
C GLU A 363 4.51 27.98 -6.07
N GLN A 364 4.25 27.57 -7.31
CA GLN A 364 3.63 26.27 -7.58
C GLN A 364 4.51 25.11 -7.08
N ARG A 365 5.83 25.21 -7.23
CA ARG A 365 6.75 24.17 -6.76
C ARG A 365 6.77 24.06 -5.24
N GLU A 366 6.70 25.17 -4.52
CA GLU A 366 6.53 25.16 -3.06
C GLU A 366 5.18 24.53 -2.66
N LEU A 367 4.12 24.85 -3.39
CA LEU A 367 2.79 24.28 -3.16
C LEU A 367 2.77 22.76 -3.40
N GLU A 368 3.38 22.28 -4.49
CA GLU A 368 3.54 20.85 -4.79
C GLU A 368 4.38 20.15 -3.72
N TRP A 369 5.48 20.78 -3.30
CA TRP A 369 6.36 20.25 -2.27
C TRP A 369 5.66 20.07 -0.92
N THR A 370 4.91 21.08 -0.48
CA THR A 370 4.17 21.03 0.79
C THR A 370 3.01 20.03 0.76
N ARG A 371 2.40 19.81 -0.42
CA ARG A 371 1.29 18.86 -0.63
C ARG A 371 1.72 17.46 -1.02
N ARG A 372 3.01 17.21 -1.25
CA ARG A 372 3.54 15.94 -1.76
C ARG A 372 3.07 14.72 -0.97
N ALA A 373 2.96 13.58 -1.64
CA ALA A 373 2.66 12.32 -1.00
C ALA A 373 3.72 11.96 0.07
N PHE A 374 3.28 11.26 1.10
CA PHE A 374 4.17 10.71 2.12
C PHE A 374 4.92 9.50 1.55
N CYS A 375 6.24 9.46 1.73
CA CYS A 375 7.00 8.24 1.45
C CYS A 375 6.70 7.18 2.54
N THR A 376 6.44 5.95 2.13
CA THR A 376 6.20 4.79 3.02
C THR A 376 7.43 3.90 3.21
N ALA A 377 8.42 4.05 2.31
CA ALA A 377 9.64 3.26 2.32
C ALA A 377 10.39 3.42 3.66
N ASP A 378 10.64 2.28 4.32
CA ASP A 378 11.27 2.21 5.65
C ASP A 378 10.54 2.97 6.76
N ARG A 379 9.21 3.08 6.65
CA ARG A 379 8.37 3.72 7.66
C ARG A 379 7.29 2.82 8.20
N ASP A 380 6.52 2.23 7.31
CA ASP A 380 5.46 1.27 7.66
C ASP A 380 5.56 -0.01 6.82
N SER A 381 6.50 -0.05 5.88
CA SER A 381 6.66 -1.14 4.94
C SER A 381 8.10 -1.33 4.48
N PHE A 382 8.40 -2.59 4.14
CA PHE A 382 9.60 -3.00 3.44
C PHE A 382 9.25 -3.92 2.28
N VAL A 383 10.27 -4.22 1.47
CA VAL A 383 10.16 -5.08 0.29
C VAL A 383 11.12 -6.26 0.41
N LEU A 384 10.58 -7.46 0.53
CA LEU A 384 11.32 -8.71 0.45
C LEU A 384 11.65 -9.01 -1.02
N LEU A 385 12.93 -9.25 -1.31
CA LEU A 385 13.42 -9.63 -2.63
C LEU A 385 13.37 -11.14 -2.84
N PRO A 386 13.42 -11.64 -4.09
CA PRO A 386 13.33 -13.07 -4.35
C PRO A 386 14.41 -13.87 -3.62
N ASP A 387 15.60 -13.27 -3.43
CA ASP A 387 16.79 -13.89 -2.87
C ASP A 387 16.91 -13.78 -1.34
N GLY A 388 15.90 -13.19 -0.69
CA GLY A 388 15.81 -13.01 0.75
C GLY A 388 16.40 -11.72 1.29
N ARG A 389 17.10 -10.93 0.45
CA ARG A 389 17.48 -9.57 0.82
C ARG A 389 16.23 -8.69 0.96
N VAL A 390 16.35 -7.62 1.73
CA VAL A 390 15.27 -6.67 1.97
C VAL A 390 15.69 -5.28 1.51
N THR A 391 14.79 -4.61 0.78
CA THR A 391 14.93 -3.21 0.39
C THR A 391 13.78 -2.37 0.92
N VAL A 392 13.95 -1.05 0.92
CA VAL A 392 12.92 -0.11 1.42
C VAL A 392 11.83 0.19 0.39
N CYS A 393 12.08 -0.01 -0.91
CA CYS A 393 11.14 0.32 -1.98
C CYS A 393 11.28 -0.62 -3.18
N GLU A 394 10.15 -1.01 -3.79
CA GLU A 394 10.10 -1.96 -4.90
C GLU A 394 10.68 -1.44 -6.22
N GLU A 395 11.04 -0.16 -6.29
CA GLU A 395 11.75 0.41 -7.43
C GLU A 395 13.23 0.68 -7.11
N LEU A 396 13.69 0.39 -5.89
CA LEU A 396 15.07 0.58 -5.43
C LEU A 396 15.83 -0.74 -5.20
N TYR A 397 15.21 -1.88 -5.51
CA TYR A 397 15.68 -3.23 -5.14
C TYR A 397 17.07 -3.63 -5.62
N ASP A 398 17.58 -3.04 -6.70
CA ASP A 398 18.93 -3.33 -7.19
C ASP A 398 19.99 -2.42 -6.54
N HIS A 399 19.60 -1.37 -5.81
CA HIS A 399 20.53 -0.33 -5.35
C HIS A 399 21.07 -0.63 -3.94
N PRO A 400 22.39 -0.77 -3.77
CA PRO A 400 22.99 -1.28 -2.53
C PRO A 400 22.72 -0.39 -1.31
N ALA A 401 22.66 0.93 -1.47
CA ALA A 401 22.36 1.85 -0.36
C ALA A 401 20.94 1.69 0.22
N PHE A 402 20.05 0.97 -0.46
CA PHE A 402 18.67 0.77 -0.04
C PHE A 402 18.39 -0.68 0.36
N ILE A 403 19.44 -1.51 0.50
CA ILE A 403 19.34 -2.86 1.05
C ILE A 403 19.56 -2.79 2.56
N ILE A 404 18.55 -3.15 3.33
CA ILE A 404 18.53 -2.98 4.80
C ILE A 404 18.70 -4.29 5.58
N GLY A 405 18.70 -5.44 4.90
CA GLY A 405 19.00 -6.72 5.55
C GLY A 405 18.74 -7.95 4.69
N ASP A 406 18.70 -9.11 5.34
CA ASP A 406 18.62 -10.42 4.71
C ASP A 406 17.86 -11.43 5.61
N LEU A 407 16.62 -11.73 5.24
CA LEU A 407 15.75 -12.66 5.95
C LEU A 407 16.14 -14.14 5.77
N ARG A 408 17.24 -14.45 5.09
CA ARG A 408 17.83 -15.81 5.17
C ARG A 408 18.53 -16.04 6.51
N ARG A 409 18.91 -14.97 7.21
CA ARG A 409 19.79 -15.02 8.39
C ARG A 409 19.29 -14.20 9.57
N GLN A 410 18.38 -13.26 9.34
CA GLN A 410 17.81 -12.38 10.36
C GLN A 410 16.34 -12.72 10.57
N SER A 411 15.84 -12.43 11.78
CA SER A 411 14.42 -12.25 12.03
C SER A 411 13.92 -10.96 11.34
N VAL A 412 12.61 -10.86 11.12
CA VAL A 412 11.95 -9.65 10.61
C VAL A 412 12.27 -8.46 11.50
N MET A 413 12.22 -8.61 12.83
CA MET A 413 12.45 -7.50 13.76
C MET A 413 13.92 -7.08 13.83
N GLU A 414 14.87 -8.01 13.72
CA GLU A 414 16.30 -7.71 13.62
C GLU A 414 16.63 -6.93 12.34
N MET A 415 16.01 -7.32 11.21
CA MET A 415 16.19 -6.63 9.94
C MET A 415 15.52 -5.25 9.97
N TRP A 416 14.27 -5.18 10.42
CA TRP A 416 13.47 -3.97 10.41
C TRP A 416 14.04 -2.90 11.32
N ASN A 417 14.58 -3.25 12.50
CA ASN A 417 15.18 -2.27 13.42
C ASN A 417 16.72 -2.27 13.33
N SER A 418 17.27 -2.65 12.19
CA SER A 418 18.73 -2.62 11.96
C SER A 418 19.26 -1.19 11.87
N ALA A 419 20.56 -1.02 12.17
CA ALA A 419 21.23 0.27 12.04
C ALA A 419 21.20 0.83 10.59
N LEU A 420 21.13 -0.05 9.59
CA LEU A 420 21.00 0.36 8.19
C LEU A 420 19.64 0.98 7.89
N ALA A 421 18.55 0.39 8.40
CA ALA A 421 17.20 0.95 8.28
C ALA A 421 17.09 2.29 9.04
N GLU A 422 17.49 2.32 10.32
CA GLU A 422 17.46 3.54 11.12
C GLU A 422 18.29 4.68 10.50
N GLY A 423 19.44 4.37 9.89
CA GLY A 423 20.28 5.33 9.18
C GLY A 423 19.64 5.94 7.92
N LEU A 424 18.70 5.25 7.27
CA LEU A 424 17.97 5.79 6.10
C LEU A 424 16.87 6.77 6.50
N LEU A 425 16.25 6.58 7.67
CA LEU A 425 15.26 7.50 8.22
C LEU A 425 15.90 8.82 8.68
N HIS A 426 17.04 8.70 9.36
CA HIS A 426 17.78 9.82 9.95
C HIS A 426 19.16 9.96 9.29
N PRO A 427 19.22 10.30 7.99
CA PRO A 427 20.49 10.39 7.28
C PRO A 427 21.36 11.48 7.91
N ILE A 428 22.68 11.27 7.90
CA ILE A 428 23.65 12.25 8.37
C ILE A 428 23.95 13.21 7.22
N GLN A 429 23.74 14.52 7.42
CA GLN A 429 23.93 15.51 6.37
C GLN A 429 25.37 15.57 5.85
N THR A 430 26.36 15.33 6.71
CA THR A 430 27.78 15.30 6.33
C THR A 430 28.12 14.17 5.36
N ASP A 431 27.26 13.16 5.23
CA ASP A 431 27.44 12.06 4.27
C ASP A 431 26.89 12.40 2.89
N VAL A 432 26.28 13.58 2.72
CA VAL A 432 25.83 14.09 1.42
C VAL A 432 27.00 14.81 0.74
N PRO A 433 27.63 14.20 -0.29
CA PRO A 433 28.90 14.69 -0.80
C PRO A 433 28.78 16.02 -1.57
N ASP A 434 27.63 16.26 -2.19
CA ASP A 434 27.40 17.40 -3.08
C ASP A 434 25.91 17.73 -3.26
N GLY A 435 25.64 18.81 -3.99
CA GLY A 435 24.30 19.23 -4.36
C GLY A 435 23.55 20.05 -3.29
N PRO A 436 22.30 20.45 -3.57
CA PRO A 436 21.56 21.40 -2.73
C PRO A 436 21.31 20.92 -1.29
N CYS A 437 21.35 19.61 -1.05
CA CYS A 437 21.10 19.04 0.27
C CYS A 437 22.30 19.13 1.22
N ALA A 438 23.53 19.26 0.72
CA ALA A 438 24.75 19.19 1.54
C ALA A 438 24.82 20.25 2.64
N ASN A 439 24.28 21.46 2.38
CA ASN A 439 24.24 22.58 3.35
C ASN A 439 22.82 23.12 3.58
N CYS A 440 21.80 22.29 3.35
CA CYS A 440 20.40 22.70 3.50
C CYS A 440 19.95 22.71 4.97
N GLU A 441 19.45 23.85 5.46
CA GLU A 441 18.91 23.99 6.82
C GLU A 441 17.69 23.09 7.10
N TYR A 442 16.95 22.68 6.06
CA TYR A 442 15.75 21.84 6.18
C TYR A 442 16.04 20.34 6.05
N PHE A 443 17.32 19.93 6.01
CA PHE A 443 17.68 18.54 5.69
C PHE A 443 17.04 17.52 6.63
N SER A 444 17.17 17.71 7.95
CA SER A 444 16.60 16.79 8.93
C SER A 444 15.07 16.74 8.85
N GLU A 445 14.41 17.90 8.75
CA GLU A 445 12.95 17.99 8.64
C GLU A 445 12.41 17.27 7.38
N CYS A 446 13.08 17.46 6.25
CA CYS A 446 12.69 16.84 4.98
C CYS A 446 12.70 15.31 5.06
N ASN A 447 13.66 14.73 5.77
CA ASN A 447 13.79 13.28 5.94
C ASN A 447 12.88 12.73 7.04
N ALA A 448 12.67 13.46 8.14
CA ALA A 448 11.81 13.03 9.25
C ALA A 448 10.31 13.10 8.90
N ASN A 449 9.84 14.17 8.23
CA ASN A 449 8.41 14.47 8.05
C ASN A 449 7.74 13.69 6.91
N ARG A 450 7.55 14.27 5.72
CA ARG A 450 6.93 13.54 4.60
C ARG A 450 7.91 12.60 3.88
N GLY A 451 9.20 12.77 4.14
CA GLY A 451 10.28 12.08 3.43
C GLY A 451 10.54 12.70 2.05
N ARG A 452 11.53 12.13 1.36
CA ARG A 452 11.83 12.35 -0.06
C ARG A 452 11.59 11.06 -0.82
N CYS A 453 11.18 11.14 -2.07
CA CYS A 453 11.04 9.95 -2.90
C CYS A 453 12.40 9.58 -3.50
N TRP A 454 13.15 8.68 -2.85
CA TRP A 454 14.48 8.24 -3.35
C TRP A 454 14.43 7.65 -4.76
N ARG A 455 13.31 7.01 -5.11
CA ARG A 455 13.04 6.56 -6.47
C ARG A 455 13.07 7.71 -7.47
N ASP A 456 12.33 8.77 -7.20
CA ASP A 456 12.22 9.94 -8.08
C ASP A 456 13.55 10.70 -8.16
N VAL A 457 14.31 10.72 -7.06
CA VAL A 457 15.70 11.19 -7.03
C VAL A 457 16.57 10.40 -8.01
N LEU A 458 16.62 9.08 -7.90
CA LEU A 458 17.44 8.25 -8.80
C LEU A 458 16.98 8.35 -10.27
N LYS A 459 15.66 8.44 -10.53
CA LYS A 459 15.11 8.61 -11.89
C LYS A 459 15.52 9.94 -12.53
N SER A 460 15.71 10.97 -11.71
CA SER A 460 16.03 12.33 -12.17
C SER A 460 17.54 12.55 -12.30
N TYR A 461 18.32 12.11 -11.30
CA TYR A 461 19.74 12.45 -11.18
C TYR A 461 20.68 11.29 -11.49
N GLY A 462 20.15 10.07 -11.62
CA GLY A 462 20.91 8.87 -11.93
C GLY A 462 21.38 8.09 -10.71
N TRP A 463 21.91 6.89 -10.98
CA TRP A 463 22.22 5.85 -10.00
C TRP A 463 23.17 6.31 -8.88
N ASN A 464 24.14 7.16 -9.18
CA ASN A 464 25.19 7.55 -8.23
C ASN A 464 24.80 8.73 -7.32
N LYS A 465 23.54 9.16 -7.36
CA LYS A 465 23.05 10.36 -6.64
C LYS A 465 21.85 10.06 -5.71
N PRO A 466 21.89 9.00 -4.86
CA PRO A 466 20.74 8.58 -4.05
C PRO A 466 20.29 9.61 -3.00
N PHE A 467 21.16 10.57 -2.65
CA PHE A 467 20.91 11.58 -1.61
C PHE A 467 20.70 12.99 -2.16
N TYR A 468 20.51 13.13 -3.48
CA TYR A 468 20.09 14.39 -4.09
C TYR A 468 18.68 14.78 -3.62
N PRO A 469 18.31 16.08 -3.74
CA PRO A 469 16.96 16.53 -3.39
C PRO A 469 15.92 15.81 -4.26
N ASP A 470 14.72 15.59 -3.71
CA ASP A 470 13.56 15.20 -4.53
C ASP A 470 13.40 16.23 -5.66
N PRO A 471 13.14 15.83 -6.91
CA PRO A 471 13.04 16.76 -8.03
C PRO A 471 11.91 17.80 -7.88
N ARG A 472 10.91 17.55 -7.04
CA ARG A 472 9.85 18.51 -6.68
C ARG A 472 10.29 19.51 -5.61
N CYS A 473 11.46 19.31 -4.98
CA CYS A 473 12.00 20.23 -3.99
C CYS A 473 12.18 21.63 -4.62
N PRO A 474 11.77 22.71 -3.95
CA PRO A 474 11.99 24.09 -4.42
C PRO A 474 13.47 24.42 -4.70
N ARG A 475 14.39 23.76 -3.97
CA ARG A 475 15.84 23.90 -4.12
C ARG A 475 16.47 22.91 -5.11
N ALA A 476 15.70 22.02 -5.72
CA ALA A 476 16.23 21.05 -6.68
C ALA A 476 16.57 21.70 -8.03
N PRO A 477 17.59 21.21 -8.76
CA PRO A 477 17.90 21.70 -10.11
C PRO A 477 16.69 21.62 -11.06
N HIS A 478 16.57 22.58 -11.98
CA HIS A 478 15.51 22.59 -12.99
C HIS A 478 15.74 21.54 -14.10
N GLY A 479 14.67 21.20 -14.83
CA GLY A 479 14.73 20.36 -16.04
C GLY A 479 14.57 18.85 -15.82
N ASN A 480 14.26 18.40 -14.60
CA ASN A 480 14.04 16.98 -14.33
C ASN A 480 12.62 16.55 -14.72
N ARG A 481 12.50 15.59 -15.65
CA ARG A 481 11.21 14.98 -16.00
C ARG A 481 11.02 13.65 -15.26
N LEU A 482 9.95 13.60 -14.45
CA LEU A 482 9.51 12.41 -13.74
C LEU A 482 8.48 11.58 -14.51
N GLY A 483 7.75 12.23 -15.42
CA GLY A 483 6.83 11.60 -16.36
C GLY A 483 6.93 12.22 -17.74
#